data_AF-A0A348B6F3-F1
#
_entry.id   AF-A0A348B6F3-F1
#
_cell.length_a   1.000
_cell.length_b   1.000
_cell.length_c   1.000
_cell.angle_alpha   90.00
_cell.angle_beta   90.00
_cell.angle_gamma   90.00
#
_symmetry.space_group_name_H-M   'P 1'
#
loop_
_entity.id
_entity.type
_entity.pdbx_description
1 polymer ?
#
loop_
_entity_poly.entity_id
_entity_poly.type
_entity_poly.pdbx_seq_one_letter_code
_entity_poly.pdbx_strand_id
1 'polypeptide(L)'
;MDIRETLLRFKRGEIDLEETVRNIRLTGLEKLGMDVLFDLGRKDRRDVPEIVLAEGKRPDTLLKIVSEVAKRSGCVVVSRLAVDQLNALLDGLSGADLEVEVNEIGKVAVVSTRGFTREKLQCKVGIVTAGTADVPVAEEASTIVEVMGCQVVKAYDRGVAGLKRAIDAAILMKREDVDVALVVAGMEGALGSVMASLLDVPVIGVPSSVGYGAGAGEKPRSSPCFRPVPSGWP
;
A
#
# COMPACT_ATOMS: atom_id res chain seq x y z
N MET A 1 -18.83 -11.56 -14.67
CA MET A 1 -19.39 -12.62 -13.80
C MET A 1 -18.24 -13.38 -13.18
N ASP A 2 -18.31 -13.78 -11.91
CA ASP A 2 -17.20 -14.51 -11.28
C ASP A 2 -17.12 -15.94 -11.84
N ILE A 3 -15.90 -16.49 -11.95
CA ILE A 3 -15.66 -17.85 -12.45
C ILE A 3 -16.36 -18.86 -11.51
N ARG A 4 -16.32 -18.61 -10.20
CA ARG A 4 -16.97 -19.48 -9.21
C ARG A 4 -18.47 -19.54 -9.39
N GLU A 5 -19.10 -18.39 -9.60
CA GLU A 5 -20.55 -18.29 -9.85
C GLU A 5 -20.95 -19.01 -11.14
N THR A 6 -20.15 -18.86 -12.20
CA THR A 6 -20.36 -19.56 -13.48
C THR A 6 -20.31 -21.08 -13.30
N LEU A 7 -19.32 -21.58 -12.55
CA LEU A 7 -19.19 -23.02 -12.25
C LEU A 7 -20.33 -23.54 -11.35
N LEU A 8 -20.84 -22.72 -10.42
CA LEU A 8 -21.98 -23.09 -9.59
C LEU A 8 -23.27 -23.22 -10.40
N ARG A 9 -23.51 -22.33 -11.37
CA ARG A 9 -24.66 -22.42 -12.28
C ARG A 9 -24.60 -23.66 -13.17
N PHE A 10 -23.41 -24.00 -13.67
CA PHE A 10 -23.19 -25.25 -14.40
C PHE A 10 -23.49 -26.48 -13.53
N LYS A 11 -22.99 -26.50 -12.29
CA LYS A 11 -23.26 -27.59 -11.33
C LYS A 11 -24.74 -27.73 -11.00
N ARG A 12 -25.51 -26.63 -11.00
CA ARG A 12 -26.97 -26.63 -10.80
C ARG A 12 -27.76 -26.98 -12.05
N GLY A 13 -27.11 -27.19 -13.20
CA GLY A 13 -27.75 -27.50 -14.48
C GLY A 13 -28.47 -26.30 -15.13
N GLU A 14 -28.17 -25.08 -14.68
CA GLU A 14 -28.80 -23.85 -15.20
C GLU A 14 -28.20 -23.39 -16.53
N ILE A 15 -26.95 -23.80 -16.81
CA ILE A 15 -26.22 -23.52 -18.04
C ILE A 15 -25.52 -24.79 -18.49
N ASP A 16 -25.35 -24.96 -19.80
CA ASP A 16 -24.65 -26.12 -20.36
C ASP A 16 -23.12 -25.91 -20.42
N LEU A 17 -22.40 -26.95 -20.84
CA LEU A 17 -20.93 -26.92 -20.92
C LEU A 17 -20.43 -25.88 -21.94
N GLU A 18 -21.11 -25.72 -23.06
CA GLU A 18 -20.73 -24.77 -24.11
C GLU A 18 -20.91 -23.32 -23.62
N GLU A 19 -22.02 -23.03 -22.97
CA GLU A 19 -22.34 -21.75 -22.37
C GLU A 19 -21.38 -21.42 -21.22
N THR A 20 -21.01 -22.42 -20.41
CA THR A 20 -19.99 -22.29 -19.36
C THR A 20 -18.63 -21.90 -19.94
N VAL A 21 -18.16 -22.62 -20.97
CA VAL A 21 -16.88 -22.34 -21.63
C VAL A 21 -16.90 -20.96 -22.29
N ARG A 22 -18.01 -20.59 -22.93
CA ARG A 22 -18.20 -19.26 -23.54
C ARG A 22 -18.11 -18.16 -22.50
N ASN A 23 -18.79 -18.31 -21.36
CA ASN A 23 -18.79 -17.33 -20.28
C ASN A 23 -17.42 -17.18 -19.62
N ILE A 24 -16.67 -18.28 -19.46
CA ILE A 24 -15.28 -18.24 -18.97
C ILE A 24 -14.36 -17.51 -19.96
N ARG A 25 -14.49 -17.80 -21.27
CA ARG A 25 -13.72 -17.11 -22.32
C ARG A 25 -14.05 -15.63 -22.40
N LEU A 26 -15.33 -15.25 -22.34
CA LEU A 26 -15.77 -13.85 -22.31
C LEU A 26 -15.22 -13.13 -21.08
N THR A 27 -15.27 -13.76 -19.90
CA THR A 27 -14.66 -13.21 -18.68
C THR A 27 -13.15 -13.02 -18.83
N GLY A 28 -12.46 -13.94 -19.52
CA GLY A 28 -11.04 -13.81 -19.86
C GLY A 28 -10.75 -12.67 -20.85
N LEU A 29 -11.60 -12.50 -21.86
CA LEU A 29 -11.49 -11.42 -22.85
C LEU A 29 -11.85 -10.05 -22.26
N GLU A 30 -12.84 -9.96 -21.37
CA GLU A 30 -13.16 -8.74 -20.61
C GLU A 30 -11.98 -8.31 -19.72
N LYS A 31 -11.25 -9.28 -19.14
CA LYS A 31 -10.00 -9.02 -18.40
C LYS A 31 -8.85 -8.57 -19.31
N LEU A 32 -8.85 -8.98 -20.58
CA LEU A 32 -7.83 -8.61 -21.58
C LEU A 32 -8.17 -7.33 -22.36
N GLY A 33 -9.45 -6.98 -22.48
CA GLY A 33 -9.94 -5.76 -23.14
C GLY A 33 -9.81 -4.51 -22.29
N MET A 34 -9.37 -4.66 -21.04
CA MET A 34 -8.81 -3.58 -20.23
C MET A 34 -7.30 -3.57 -20.46
N ASP A 35 -6.70 -2.40 -20.72
CA ASP A 35 -5.23 -2.23 -20.84
C ASP A 35 -4.45 -2.64 -19.55
N VAL A 36 -5.17 -3.09 -18.51
CA VAL A 36 -4.66 -3.45 -17.19
C VAL A 36 -5.26 -4.79 -16.78
N LEU A 37 -4.41 -5.81 -16.64
CA LEU A 37 -4.78 -7.10 -16.09
C LEU A 37 -4.84 -6.99 -14.55
N PHE A 38 -6.04 -7.00 -13.98
CA PHE A 38 -6.23 -6.93 -12.53
C PHE A 38 -6.01 -8.29 -11.86
N ASP A 39 -5.24 -8.30 -10.77
CA ASP A 39 -5.06 -9.46 -9.92
C ASP A 39 -6.17 -9.51 -8.86
N LEU A 40 -7.41 -9.70 -9.30
CA LEU A 40 -8.60 -9.72 -8.41
C LEU A 40 -8.53 -10.79 -7.31
N GLY A 41 -7.63 -11.78 -7.41
CA GLY A 41 -7.38 -12.76 -6.36
C GLY A 41 -6.36 -12.31 -5.30
N ARG A 42 -5.90 -11.05 -5.33
CA ARG A 42 -4.89 -10.54 -4.37
C ARG A 42 -5.42 -10.48 -2.94
N LYS A 43 -6.68 -10.06 -2.76
CA LYS A 43 -7.36 -10.08 -1.46
C LYS A 43 -7.48 -11.51 -0.95
N ASP A 44 -8.03 -12.42 -1.75
CA ASP A 44 -8.27 -13.82 -1.36
C ASP A 44 -6.99 -14.62 -1.05
N ARG A 45 -5.82 -14.15 -1.51
CA ARG A 45 -4.53 -14.84 -1.28
C ARG A 45 -3.64 -14.18 -0.24
N ARG A 46 -3.79 -12.88 0.02
CA ARG A 46 -2.82 -12.10 0.82
C ARG A 46 -3.46 -11.04 1.73
N ASP A 47 -4.77 -10.85 1.70
CA ASP A 47 -5.49 -9.79 2.43
C ASP A 47 -4.96 -8.37 2.18
N VAL A 48 -4.27 -8.15 1.05
CA VAL A 48 -3.77 -6.83 0.64
C VAL A 48 -4.76 -6.20 -0.34
N PRO A 49 -5.15 -4.92 -0.17
CA PRO A 49 -6.00 -4.22 -1.13
C PRO A 49 -5.35 -4.13 -2.51
N GLU A 50 -6.15 -3.93 -3.56
CA GLU A 50 -5.59 -3.65 -4.88
C GLU A 50 -4.97 -2.26 -4.88
N ILE A 51 -3.76 -2.14 -5.43
CA ILE A 51 -3.02 -0.87 -5.51
C ILE A 51 -2.82 -0.51 -6.97
N VAL A 52 -3.33 0.67 -7.36
CA VAL A 52 -3.19 1.25 -8.68
C VAL A 52 -2.09 2.30 -8.64
N LEU A 53 -0.99 2.06 -9.35
CA LEU A 53 0.04 3.08 -9.58
C LEU A 53 -0.51 4.16 -10.53
N ALA A 54 -0.58 5.41 -10.08
CA ALA A 54 -1.07 6.53 -10.90
C ALA A 54 0.01 7.14 -11.81
N GLU A 55 1.27 7.04 -11.42
CA GLU A 55 2.41 7.58 -12.17
C GLU A 55 2.39 7.13 -13.65
N GLY A 56 2.48 8.09 -14.57
CA GLY A 56 2.47 7.84 -16.01
C GLY A 56 1.09 7.57 -16.64
N LYS A 57 0.00 7.50 -15.86
CA LYS A 57 -1.36 7.33 -16.40
C LYS A 57 -2.04 8.67 -16.68
N ARG A 58 -2.82 8.73 -17.75
CA ARG A 58 -3.70 9.88 -18.01
C ARG A 58 -4.86 9.90 -17.00
N PRO A 59 -5.34 11.08 -16.56
CA PRO A 59 -6.39 11.18 -15.55
C PRO A 59 -7.69 10.42 -15.91
N ASP A 60 -8.10 10.46 -17.18
CA ASP A 60 -9.28 9.75 -17.70
C ASP A 60 -9.11 8.24 -17.67
N THR A 61 -7.91 7.74 -17.97
CA THR A 61 -7.58 6.31 -17.86
C THR A 61 -7.57 5.88 -16.39
N LEU A 62 -6.98 6.68 -15.51
CA LEU A 62 -6.91 6.41 -14.08
C LEU A 62 -8.31 6.30 -13.47
N LEU A 63 -9.19 7.28 -13.75
CA LEU A 63 -10.56 7.29 -13.24
C LEU A 63 -11.35 6.03 -13.63
N LYS A 64 -11.22 5.59 -14.89
CA LYS A 64 -11.87 4.35 -15.38
C LYS A 64 -11.37 3.13 -14.62
N ILE A 65 -10.06 3.01 -14.45
CA ILE A 65 -9.43 1.90 -13.71
C ILE A 65 -9.93 1.89 -12.26
N VAL A 66 -9.83 3.03 -11.58
CA VAL A 66 -10.17 3.14 -10.15
C VAL A 66 -11.64 2.85 -9.91
N SER A 67 -12.54 3.40 -10.74
CA SER A 67 -13.98 3.17 -10.62
C SER A 67 -14.35 1.69 -10.79
N GLU A 68 -13.74 1.01 -11.76
CA GLU A 68 -14.03 -0.39 -12.04
C GLU A 68 -13.48 -1.31 -10.95
N VAL A 69 -12.25 -1.05 -10.48
CA VAL A 69 -11.64 -1.85 -9.41
C VAL A 69 -12.42 -1.65 -8.12
N ALA A 70 -12.70 -0.41 -7.72
CA ALA A 70 -13.44 -0.12 -6.49
C ALA A 70 -14.80 -0.82 -6.44
N LYS A 71 -15.55 -0.82 -7.55
CA LYS A 71 -16.85 -1.52 -7.65
C LYS A 71 -16.73 -3.04 -7.51
N ARG A 72 -15.62 -3.63 -7.96
CA ARG A 72 -15.41 -5.09 -7.93
C ARG A 72 -14.80 -5.57 -6.62
N SER A 73 -13.82 -4.87 -6.08
CA SER A 73 -13.08 -5.28 -4.87
C SER A 73 -13.61 -4.64 -3.58
N GLY A 74 -14.47 -3.62 -3.68
CA GLY A 74 -14.98 -2.82 -2.57
C GLY A 74 -14.01 -1.72 -2.11
N CYS A 75 -12.70 -1.88 -2.35
CA CYS A 75 -11.67 -0.91 -1.99
C CYS A 75 -10.46 -1.01 -2.93
N VAL A 76 -9.89 0.14 -3.29
CA VAL A 76 -8.67 0.28 -4.09
C VAL A 76 -7.83 1.43 -3.55
N VAL A 77 -6.53 1.24 -3.48
CA VAL A 77 -5.58 2.29 -3.16
C VAL A 77 -4.93 2.80 -4.43
N VAL A 78 -4.78 4.11 -4.55
CA VAL A 78 -4.15 4.77 -5.68
C VAL A 78 -2.90 5.49 -5.17
N SER A 79 -1.73 5.08 -5.63
CA SER A 79 -0.44 5.61 -5.16
C SER A 79 0.25 6.49 -6.21
N ARG A 80 1.09 7.42 -5.76
CA ARG A 80 1.86 8.39 -6.55
C ARG A 80 1.00 9.30 -7.41
N LEU A 81 -0.06 9.84 -6.82
CA LEU A 81 -0.95 10.79 -7.48
C LEU A 81 -0.27 12.12 -7.77
N ALA A 82 -0.44 12.59 -9.01
CA ALA A 82 -0.28 13.99 -9.34
C ALA A 82 -1.54 14.79 -8.98
N VAL A 83 -1.41 16.11 -8.85
CA VAL A 83 -2.51 17.00 -8.41
C VAL A 83 -3.67 16.98 -9.40
N ASP A 84 -3.39 16.99 -10.69
CA ASP A 84 -4.39 16.90 -11.77
C ASP A 84 -5.14 15.56 -11.75
N GLN A 85 -4.44 14.46 -11.48
CA GLN A 85 -5.03 13.14 -11.33
C GLN A 85 -5.93 13.05 -10.10
N LEU A 86 -5.51 13.63 -8.98
CA LEU A 86 -6.31 13.69 -7.76
C LEU A 86 -7.61 14.47 -8.00
N ASN A 87 -7.51 15.65 -8.62
CA ASN A 87 -8.69 16.47 -8.93
C ASN A 87 -9.65 15.71 -9.86
N ALA A 88 -9.13 15.05 -10.90
CA ALA A 88 -9.96 14.24 -11.81
C ALA A 88 -10.65 13.06 -11.10
N LEU A 89 -10.00 12.45 -10.08
CA LEU A 89 -10.62 11.42 -9.25
C LEU A 89 -11.73 12.01 -8.37
N LEU A 90 -11.49 13.14 -7.70
CA LEU A 90 -12.49 13.78 -6.85
C LEU A 90 -13.71 14.22 -7.66
N ASP A 91 -13.49 14.88 -8.80
CA ASP A 91 -14.56 15.35 -9.68
C ASP A 91 -15.29 14.18 -10.34
N GLY A 92 -14.54 13.21 -10.86
CA GLY A 92 -15.08 12.07 -11.59
C GLY A 92 -15.83 11.06 -10.73
N LEU A 93 -15.53 11.01 -9.42
CA LEU A 93 -16.19 10.14 -8.45
C LEU A 93 -17.26 10.87 -7.63
N SER A 94 -17.39 12.20 -7.81
CA SER A 94 -18.45 13.00 -7.18
C SER A 94 -19.84 12.49 -7.58
N GLY A 95 -20.57 11.94 -6.60
CA GLY A 95 -21.92 11.39 -6.80
C GLY A 95 -21.97 9.91 -7.17
N ALA A 96 -20.83 9.23 -7.31
CA ALA A 96 -20.80 7.77 -7.30
C ALA A 96 -21.09 7.23 -5.88
N ASP A 97 -21.51 5.96 -5.78
CA ASP A 97 -21.65 5.27 -4.49
C ASP A 97 -20.28 4.84 -3.93
N LEU A 98 -19.33 5.77 -3.99
CA LEU A 98 -17.92 5.61 -3.65
C LEU A 98 -17.50 6.75 -2.71
N GLU A 99 -16.57 6.43 -1.83
CA GLU A 99 -15.93 7.36 -0.89
C GLU A 99 -14.44 7.45 -1.21
N VAL A 100 -13.89 8.66 -1.13
CA VAL A 100 -12.49 8.95 -1.42
C VAL A 100 -11.84 9.56 -0.18
N GLU A 101 -10.85 8.87 0.36
CA GLU A 101 -9.97 9.39 1.41
C GLU A 101 -8.63 9.76 0.78
N VAL A 102 -8.08 10.92 1.12
CA VAL A 102 -6.86 11.44 0.49
C VAL A 102 -5.78 11.67 1.53
N ASN A 103 -4.59 11.14 1.27
CA ASN A 103 -3.36 11.49 1.93
C ASN A 103 -2.49 12.32 0.97
N GLU A 104 -2.61 13.64 1.06
CA GLU A 104 -1.90 14.57 0.17
C GLU A 104 -0.38 14.47 0.33
N ILE A 105 0.11 14.26 1.55
CA ILE A 105 1.54 14.18 1.84
C ILE A 105 2.13 12.92 1.21
N GLY A 106 1.44 11.78 1.35
CA GLY A 106 1.82 10.52 0.74
C GLY A 106 1.55 10.43 -0.76
N LYS A 107 0.77 11.38 -1.33
CA LYS A 107 0.24 11.33 -2.69
C LYS A 107 -0.55 10.04 -2.94
N VAL A 108 -1.37 9.64 -1.96
CA VAL A 108 -2.18 8.43 -1.99
C VAL A 108 -3.65 8.80 -1.85
N ALA A 109 -4.53 8.10 -2.56
CA ALA A 109 -5.96 8.12 -2.31
C ALA A 109 -6.47 6.70 -2.08
N VAL A 110 -7.41 6.54 -1.16
CA VAL A 110 -8.15 5.29 -0.95
C VAL A 110 -9.56 5.50 -1.46
N VAL A 111 -9.97 4.71 -2.44
CA VAL A 111 -11.32 4.74 -3.01
C VAL A 111 -12.04 3.47 -2.61
N SER A 112 -13.19 3.61 -1.96
CA SER A 112 -13.97 2.46 -1.49
C SER A 112 -15.45 2.64 -1.77
N THR A 113 -16.21 1.54 -1.80
CA THR A 113 -17.68 1.62 -1.88
C THR A 113 -18.25 2.21 -0.61
N ARG A 114 -19.32 2.99 -0.70
CA ARG A 114 -19.96 3.57 0.47
C ARG A 114 -20.35 2.48 1.48
N GLY A 115 -20.03 2.70 2.75
CA GLY A 115 -20.26 1.71 3.81
C GLY A 115 -19.27 0.54 3.82
N PHE A 116 -18.22 0.59 3.01
CA PHE A 116 -17.11 -0.36 3.11
C PHE A 116 -16.45 -0.23 4.48
N THR A 117 -16.38 -1.34 5.20
CA THR A 117 -15.71 -1.40 6.50
C THR A 117 -14.41 -2.17 6.35
N ARG A 118 -13.33 -1.54 6.82
CA ARG A 118 -12.02 -2.19 6.92
C ARG A 118 -12.05 -3.12 8.12
N GLU A 119 -11.57 -4.35 7.93
CA GLU A 119 -11.33 -5.25 9.06
C GLU A 119 -10.27 -4.62 9.96
N LYS A 120 -10.52 -4.57 11.26
CA LYS A 120 -9.54 -4.07 12.23
C LYS A 120 -8.74 -5.24 12.75
N LEU A 121 -7.45 -5.21 12.47
CA LEU A 121 -6.50 -6.16 13.00
C LEU A 121 -5.98 -5.66 14.36
N GLN A 122 -5.70 -6.59 15.27
CA GLN A 122 -5.05 -6.29 16.55
C GLN A 122 -3.53 -6.21 16.34
N CYS A 123 -3.09 -5.23 15.54
CA CYS A 123 -1.69 -4.95 15.26
C CYS A 123 -1.43 -3.44 15.25
N LYS A 124 -0.24 -3.05 15.69
CA LYS A 124 0.31 -1.70 15.65
C LYS A 124 1.64 -1.69 14.91
N VAL A 125 1.73 -0.81 13.91
CA VAL A 125 2.95 -0.61 13.14
C VAL A 125 3.55 0.75 13.48
N GLY A 126 4.78 0.75 13.97
CA GLY A 126 5.57 1.95 14.12
C GLY A 126 6.13 2.41 12.77
N ILE A 127 6.03 3.69 12.44
CA ILE A 127 6.67 4.27 11.25
C ILE A 127 7.59 5.40 11.69
N VAL A 128 8.88 5.24 11.43
CA VAL A 128 9.92 6.19 11.82
C VAL A 128 10.63 6.72 10.58
N THR A 129 10.82 8.04 10.49
CA THR A 129 11.58 8.65 9.39
C THR A 129 12.89 9.27 9.87
N ALA A 130 13.92 9.25 9.03
CA ALA A 130 15.18 9.94 9.34
C ALA A 130 15.09 11.45 9.11
N GLY A 131 14.47 11.87 8.02
CA GLY A 131 14.25 13.28 7.72
C GLY A 131 12.82 13.61 7.31
N THR A 132 12.58 14.89 7.11
CA THR A 132 11.32 15.41 6.55
C THR A 132 11.14 14.99 5.08
N ALA A 133 12.23 14.84 4.33
CA ALA A 133 12.20 14.38 2.94
C ALA A 133 11.60 12.97 2.80
N ASP A 134 11.73 12.13 3.83
CA ASP A 134 11.22 10.76 3.86
C ASP A 134 9.72 10.68 4.20
N VAL A 135 9.12 11.77 4.69
CA VAL A 135 7.73 11.79 5.19
C VAL A 135 6.71 11.37 4.12
N PRO A 136 6.80 11.80 2.83
CA PRO A 136 5.89 11.31 1.79
C PRO A 136 5.89 9.78 1.65
N VAL A 137 7.05 9.14 1.70
CA VAL A 137 7.15 7.67 1.62
C VAL A 137 6.56 7.01 2.89
N ALA A 138 6.78 7.63 4.05
CA ALA A 138 6.20 7.17 5.32
C ALA A 138 4.66 7.31 5.37
N GLU A 139 4.12 8.38 4.79
CA GLU A 139 2.67 8.63 4.71
C GLU A 139 1.99 7.69 3.69
N GLU A 140 2.67 7.38 2.58
CA GLU A 140 2.24 6.31 1.67
C GLU A 140 2.16 4.97 2.42
N ALA A 141 3.23 4.59 3.15
CA ALA A 141 3.25 3.36 3.93
C ALA A 141 2.17 3.34 5.02
N SER A 142 1.97 4.46 5.73
CA SER A 142 0.90 4.61 6.74
C SER A 142 -0.46 4.31 6.16
N THR A 143 -0.76 4.87 4.98
CA THR A 143 -2.05 4.68 4.32
C THR A 143 -2.28 3.22 3.99
N ILE A 144 -1.26 2.50 3.50
CA ILE A 144 -1.36 1.06 3.21
C ILE A 144 -1.63 0.27 4.49
N VAL A 145 -0.90 0.55 5.57
CA VAL A 145 -1.05 -0.15 6.86
C VAL A 145 -2.46 0.07 7.45
N GLU A 146 -2.98 1.28 7.37
CA GLU A 146 -4.34 1.60 7.82
C GLU A 146 -5.42 0.93 6.97
N VAL A 147 -5.22 0.83 5.65
CA VAL A 147 -6.14 0.11 4.76
C VAL A 147 -6.10 -1.40 5.03
N MET A 148 -4.94 -1.94 5.40
CA MET A 148 -4.79 -3.32 5.84
C MET A 148 -5.39 -3.59 7.25
N GLY A 149 -5.82 -2.54 7.95
CA GLY A 149 -6.53 -2.69 9.23
C GLY A 149 -5.67 -2.60 10.49
N CYS A 150 -4.36 -2.36 10.37
CA CYS A 150 -3.50 -2.14 11.53
C CYS A 150 -3.56 -0.67 11.98
N GLN A 151 -3.23 -0.44 13.25
CA GLN A 151 -2.99 0.90 13.79
C GLN A 151 -1.59 1.38 13.44
N VAL A 152 -1.40 2.69 13.28
CA VAL A 152 -0.11 3.28 12.94
C VAL A 152 0.36 4.23 14.05
N VAL A 153 1.62 4.07 14.46
CA VAL A 153 2.31 4.99 15.38
C VAL A 153 3.40 5.72 14.60
N LYS A 154 3.29 7.04 14.47
CA LYS A 154 4.17 7.84 13.60
C LYS A 154 5.24 8.59 14.41
N ALA A 155 6.50 8.52 13.97
CA ALA A 155 7.62 9.29 14.53
C ALA A 155 8.48 9.89 13.41
N TYR A 156 8.19 11.13 13.03
CA TYR A 156 8.87 11.79 11.91
C TYR A 156 10.07 12.64 12.34
N ASP A 157 11.02 12.78 11.41
CA ASP A 157 12.26 13.57 11.54
C ASP A 157 13.10 13.18 12.76
N ARG A 158 13.41 11.88 12.84
CA ARG A 158 14.15 11.23 13.93
C ARG A 158 15.54 10.75 13.52
N GLY A 159 16.16 11.48 12.59
CA GLY A 159 17.47 11.14 12.04
C GLY A 159 18.60 11.12 13.05
N VAL A 160 19.66 10.40 12.69
CA VAL A 160 20.81 10.08 13.55
C VAL A 160 21.77 11.24 13.81
N ALA A 161 21.63 12.37 13.11
CA ALA A 161 22.41 13.60 13.40
C ALA A 161 22.22 14.11 14.84
N GLY A 162 21.16 13.67 15.52
CA GLY A 162 21.07 13.71 16.97
C GLY A 162 20.54 12.39 17.47
N LEU A 163 21.42 11.50 17.96
CA LEU A 163 21.07 10.15 18.44
C LEU A 163 19.92 10.16 19.46
N LYS A 164 19.81 11.23 20.25
CA LYS A 164 18.67 11.45 21.15
C LYS A 164 17.32 11.36 20.44
N ARG A 165 17.18 11.88 19.21
CA ARG A 165 15.93 11.82 18.45
C ARG A 165 15.52 10.39 18.11
N ALA A 166 16.48 9.55 17.74
CA ALA A 166 16.25 8.13 17.47
C ALA A 166 15.89 7.37 18.76
N ILE A 167 16.55 7.67 19.88
CA ILE A 167 16.22 7.09 21.19
C ILE A 167 14.80 7.48 21.61
N ASP A 168 14.42 8.75 21.49
CA ASP A 168 13.08 9.23 21.82
C ASP A 168 12.01 8.54 20.94
N ALA A 169 12.33 8.26 19.67
CA ALA A 169 11.46 7.47 18.79
C ALA A 169 11.33 6.03 19.27
N ALA A 170 12.43 5.37 19.66
CA ALA A 170 12.39 4.01 20.18
C ALA A 170 11.59 3.90 21.50
N ILE A 171 11.73 4.90 22.38
CA ILE A 171 10.92 5.00 23.62
C ILE A 171 9.43 5.10 23.27
N LEU A 172 9.06 5.95 22.29
CA LEU A 172 7.69 6.04 21.82
C LEU A 172 7.19 4.68 21.30
N MET A 173 7.95 4.02 20.42
CA MET A 173 7.56 2.72 19.86
C MET A 173 7.32 1.66 20.95
N LYS A 174 8.20 1.57 21.95
CA LYS A 174 8.02 0.65 23.09
C LYS A 174 6.82 1.04 23.96
N ARG A 175 6.61 2.33 24.21
CA ARG A 175 5.49 2.81 25.04
C ARG A 175 4.14 2.52 24.38
N GLU A 176 4.06 2.67 23.07
CA GLU A 176 2.84 2.39 22.32
C GLU A 176 2.64 0.89 22.03
N ASP A 177 3.61 0.04 22.40
CA ASP A 177 3.59 -1.42 22.23
C ASP A 177 3.36 -1.82 20.77
N VAL A 178 4.26 -1.36 19.88
CA VAL A 178 4.18 -1.66 18.43
C VAL A 178 4.70 -3.06 18.13
N ASP A 179 4.05 -3.79 17.22
CA ASP A 179 4.41 -5.16 16.84
C ASP A 179 5.53 -5.23 15.79
N VAL A 180 5.69 -4.17 15.00
CA VAL A 180 6.70 -4.06 13.94
C VAL A 180 7.01 -2.59 13.68
N ALA A 181 8.27 -2.27 13.37
CA ALA A 181 8.70 -0.92 13.04
C ALA A 181 9.17 -0.81 11.57
N LEU A 182 8.51 0.02 10.79
CA LEU A 182 8.96 0.49 9.48
C LEU A 182 9.89 1.70 9.68
N VAL A 183 11.12 1.60 9.19
CA VAL A 183 12.11 2.68 9.24
C VAL A 183 12.37 3.18 7.84
N VAL A 184 11.82 4.35 7.53
CA VAL A 184 11.98 5.01 6.25
C VAL A 184 13.17 5.94 6.31
N ALA A 185 14.22 5.61 5.57
CA ALA A 185 15.45 6.38 5.55
C ALA A 185 16.10 6.33 4.18
N GLY A 186 16.57 7.50 3.72
CA GLY A 186 17.35 7.60 2.50
C GLY A 186 18.85 7.34 2.73
N MET A 187 19.64 8.28 2.23
CA MET A 187 21.09 8.25 1.96
C MET A 187 22.01 7.50 2.95
N GLU A 188 21.72 7.51 4.26
CA GLU A 188 22.64 6.94 5.25
C GLU A 188 22.16 5.64 5.88
N GLY A 189 20.89 5.23 5.74
CA GLY A 189 20.33 3.95 6.20
C GLY A 189 20.54 3.57 7.68
N ALA A 190 21.31 4.34 8.44
CA ALA A 190 21.80 4.02 9.78
C ALA A 190 20.68 4.06 10.81
N LEU A 191 19.60 4.80 10.55
CA LEU A 191 18.43 4.78 11.42
C LEU A 191 17.85 3.37 11.53
N GLY A 192 17.83 2.58 10.45
CA GLY A 192 17.31 1.21 10.48
C GLY A 192 18.08 0.33 11.46
N SER A 193 19.41 0.37 11.43
CA SER A 193 20.26 -0.41 12.34
C SER A 193 20.20 0.09 13.78
N VAL A 194 20.12 1.41 14.00
CA VAL A 194 19.93 1.99 15.34
C VAL A 194 18.58 1.57 15.91
N MET A 195 17.50 1.64 15.16
CA MET A 195 16.19 1.21 15.63
C MET A 195 16.17 -0.30 15.91
N ALA A 196 16.81 -1.11 15.07
CA ALA A 196 16.93 -2.55 15.28
C ALA A 196 17.75 -2.95 16.51
N SER A 197 18.64 -2.09 17.01
CA SER A 197 19.37 -2.34 18.26
C SER A 197 18.62 -1.87 19.51
N LEU A 198 17.69 -0.92 19.36
CA LEU A 198 16.91 -0.35 20.46
C LEU A 198 15.54 -1.03 20.66
N LEU A 199 15.01 -1.66 19.62
CA LEU A 199 13.71 -2.34 19.63
C LEU A 199 13.87 -3.85 19.71
N ASP A 200 12.91 -4.48 20.38
CA ASP A 200 12.74 -5.92 20.57
C ASP A 200 11.72 -6.54 19.59
N VAL A 201 11.24 -5.73 18.65
CA VAL A 201 10.30 -6.14 17.59
C VAL A 201 10.95 -6.09 16.21
N PRO A 202 10.40 -6.78 15.19
CA PRO A 202 10.93 -6.73 13.83
C PRO A 202 11.05 -5.29 13.32
N VAL A 203 12.21 -4.99 12.73
CA VAL A 203 12.48 -3.70 12.08
C VAL A 203 12.63 -3.93 10.58
N ILE A 204 11.87 -3.18 9.77
CA ILE A 204 11.88 -3.25 8.31
C ILE A 204 12.36 -1.91 7.77
N GLY A 205 13.46 -1.93 7.03
CA GLY A 205 13.98 -0.72 6.38
C GLY A 205 13.32 -0.47 5.04
N VAL A 206 12.84 0.75 4.87
CA VAL A 206 12.25 1.23 3.62
C VAL A 206 13.20 2.28 3.03
N PRO A 207 13.98 1.94 1.99
CA PRO A 207 14.89 2.91 1.39
C PRO A 207 14.09 4.00 0.65
N SER A 208 14.41 5.26 0.92
CA SER A 208 13.83 6.41 0.21
C SER A 208 14.86 7.07 -0.73
N SER A 209 14.42 7.54 -1.89
CA SER A 209 15.31 8.11 -2.93
C SER A 209 15.41 9.64 -2.90
N VAL A 210 15.10 10.27 -1.77
CA VAL A 210 14.79 11.70 -1.64
C VAL A 210 15.91 12.56 -1.01
N GLY A 211 17.10 12.00 -0.83
CA GLY A 211 18.25 12.73 -0.30
C GLY A 211 18.86 13.72 -1.30
N TYR A 212 19.00 15.00 -0.91
CA TYR A 212 19.55 16.12 -1.70
C TYR A 212 21.08 16.05 -1.89
N GLY A 213 21.64 14.85 -2.02
CA GLY A 213 23.08 14.57 -2.10
C GLY A 213 23.48 13.92 -3.42
N ALA A 214 22.91 14.37 -4.53
CA ALA A 214 23.31 13.96 -5.88
C ALA A 214 24.73 14.44 -6.21
N GLY A 215 25.75 13.79 -5.62
CA GLY A 215 26.98 13.52 -6.32
C GLY A 215 26.65 12.58 -7.47
N ALA A 216 27.02 12.97 -8.68
CA ALA A 216 26.70 12.28 -9.93
C ALA A 216 26.88 10.75 -9.86
N GLY A 217 25.83 10.01 -10.23
CA GLY A 217 25.97 8.70 -10.88
C GLY A 217 25.93 7.43 -10.03
N GLU A 218 25.83 7.47 -8.70
CA GLU A 218 25.74 6.24 -7.91
C GLU A 218 24.29 5.91 -7.51
N LYS A 219 23.79 4.76 -7.99
CA LYS A 219 22.53 4.15 -7.56
C LYS A 219 22.49 4.06 -6.03
N PRO A 220 21.34 4.26 -5.37
CA PRO A 220 21.21 4.02 -3.93
C PRO A 220 21.65 2.59 -3.63
N ARG A 221 22.80 2.45 -2.95
CA ARG A 221 23.24 1.15 -2.46
C ARG A 221 22.25 0.73 -1.39
N SER A 222 21.44 -0.28 -1.68
CA SER A 222 20.85 -1.12 -0.66
C SER A 222 22.00 -1.85 0.06
N SER A 223 22.67 -1.15 0.96
CA SER A 223 23.67 -1.76 1.84
C SER A 223 22.98 -2.88 2.63
N PRO A 224 23.61 -4.06 2.77
CA PRO A 224 23.02 -5.22 3.45
C PRO A 224 23.10 -5.02 4.97
N CYS A 225 22.44 -3.99 5.48
CA CYS A 225 22.29 -3.78 6.92
C CYS A 225 21.15 -4.63 7.51
N PHE A 226 20.25 -5.15 6.67
CA PHE A 226 19.22 -6.12 7.08
C PHE A 226 19.79 -7.53 6.97
N ARG A 227 20.37 -8.04 8.08
CA ARG A 227 20.52 -9.48 8.23
C ARG A 227 19.13 -10.10 8.41
N PRO A 228 18.78 -11.19 7.71
CA PRO A 228 17.58 -11.94 8.02
C PRO A 228 17.65 -12.42 9.48
N VAL A 229 16.55 -12.26 10.20
CA VAL A 229 16.38 -12.83 11.55
C VAL A 229 16.53 -14.36 11.41
N PRO A 230 17.37 -15.04 12.21
CA PRO A 230 17.48 -16.49 12.13
C PRO A 230 16.11 -17.12 12.41
N SER A 231 15.70 -18.09 11.60
CA SER A 231 14.50 -18.89 11.82
C SER A 231 14.65 -19.68 13.13
N GLY A 232 14.08 -19.14 14.19
CA GLY A 232 14.13 -19.71 15.53
C GLY A 232 13.26 -18.87 16.46
N TRP A 233 11.96 -18.82 16.19
CA TRP A 233 10.98 -18.47 17.21
C TRP A 233 10.54 -19.77 17.89
N PRO A 234 10.46 -19.82 19.24
CA PRO A 234 9.85 -20.92 19.98
C PRO A 234 8.33 -21.01 19.74
#